data_AF-A0A522JVV1-F1
#
_entry.id   AF-A0A522JVV1-F1
#
_cell.length_a   1.000
_cell.length_b   1.000
_cell.length_c   1.000
_cell.angle_alpha   90.00
_cell.angle_beta   90.00
_cell.angle_gamma   90.00
#
_symmetry.space_group_name_H-M   'P 1'
#
loop_
_entity.id
_entity.type
_entity.pdbx_description
1 polymer ?
#
loop_
_entity_poly.entity_id
_entity_poly.type
_entity_poly.pdbx_seq_one_letter_code
_entity_poly.pdbx_strand_id
1 'polypeptide(L)'
;MNGKGVEFEILQGEPEAATFERDGTVRHYFKQWGRLSVDGRVSDFEFSNDEPLPPGPATLDPKSFGIVNGRLQLGRVKLVPLRRAAAVQPSAKAAG
;
A
#
# COMPACT_ATOMS: atom_id res chain seq x y z
N MET A 1 -3.54 8.48 -21.84
CA MET A 1 -2.77 7.24 -21.68
C MET A 1 -3.78 6.13 -21.47
N ASN A 2 -3.92 5.24 -22.45
CA ASN A 2 -4.98 4.22 -22.48
C ASN A 2 -4.58 3.06 -21.56
N GLY A 3 -5.47 2.72 -20.62
CA GLY A 3 -5.23 1.80 -19.50
C GLY A 3 -4.92 0.37 -19.95
N LYS A 4 -3.65 0.12 -20.25
CA LYS A 4 -3.06 -1.21 -20.38
C LYS A 4 -1.94 -1.32 -19.38
N GLY A 5 -2.13 -2.12 -18.35
CA GLY A 5 -1.15 -2.23 -17.27
C GLY A 5 -1.76 -2.43 -15.89
N VAL A 6 -0.89 -2.78 -14.96
CA VAL A 6 -1.17 -2.95 -13.54
C VAL A 6 -0.64 -1.72 -12.81
N GLU A 7 -1.53 -0.97 -12.17
CA GLU A 7 -1.19 0.22 -11.39
C GLU A 7 -1.62 0.02 -9.94
N PHE A 8 -0.78 0.48 -9.01
CA PHE A 8 -1.09 0.50 -7.59
C PHE A 8 -1.03 1.93 -7.06
N GLU A 9 -1.98 2.27 -6.20
CA GLU A 9 -2.04 3.54 -5.49
C GLU A 9 -2.32 3.26 -4.01
N ILE A 10 -1.63 3.97 -3.12
CA ILE A 10 -1.95 4.01 -1.70
C ILE A 10 -2.96 5.12 -1.50
N LEU A 11 -4.15 4.78 -1.01
CA LEU A 11 -5.23 5.74 -0.83
C LEU A 11 -4.98 6.66 0.36
N GLN A 12 -5.52 7.88 0.30
CA GLN A 12 -5.53 8.78 1.43
C GLN A 12 -6.43 8.23 2.53
N GLY A 13 -5.93 8.19 3.76
CA GLY A 13 -6.64 7.71 4.93
C GLY A 13 -5.74 7.64 6.15
N GLU A 14 -6.34 7.54 7.33
CA GLU A 14 -5.60 7.36 8.58
C GLU A 14 -5.17 5.88 8.72
N PRO A 15 -3.87 5.58 8.88
CA PRO A 15 -3.40 4.21 9.09
C PRO A 15 -3.96 3.61 10.39
N GLU A 16 -4.49 2.40 10.33
CA GLU A 16 -4.98 1.68 11.52
C GLU A 16 -3.83 0.86 12.13
N ALA A 17 -3.41 1.21 13.35
CA ALA A 17 -2.43 0.42 14.08
C ALA A 17 -3.03 -0.92 14.51
N ALA A 18 -2.29 -2.01 14.30
CA ALA A 18 -2.69 -3.36 14.63
C ALA A 18 -1.52 -4.16 15.22
N THR A 19 -1.85 -5.22 15.96
CA THR A 19 -0.88 -6.12 16.58
C THR A 19 -1.22 -7.55 16.20
N PHE A 20 -0.20 -8.34 15.87
CA PHE A 20 -0.29 -9.77 15.66
C PHE A 20 0.53 -10.46 16.73
N GLU A 21 -0.10 -11.39 17.45
CA GLU A 21 0.55 -12.22 18.46
C GLU A 21 0.36 -13.69 18.11
N ARG A 22 1.48 -14.42 18.02
CA ARG A 22 1.47 -15.87 17.80
C ARG A 22 2.77 -16.49 18.30
N ASP A 23 2.67 -17.62 18.99
CA ASP A 23 3.83 -18.42 19.45
C ASP A 23 4.90 -17.58 20.18
N GLY A 24 4.45 -16.65 21.04
CA GLY A 24 5.31 -15.73 21.79
C GLY A 24 5.92 -14.58 20.98
N THR A 25 5.64 -14.49 19.68
CA THR A 25 6.08 -13.39 18.83
C THR A 25 4.99 -12.32 18.73
N VAL A 26 5.33 -11.10 19.13
CA VAL A 26 4.48 -9.91 18.97
C VAL A 26 5.00 -9.07 17.81
N ARG A 27 4.12 -8.69 16.89
CA ARG A 27 4.43 -7.78 15.78
C ARG A 27 3.42 -6.64 15.73
N HIS A 28 3.92 -5.42 15.72
CA HIS A 28 3.13 -4.22 15.44
C HIS A 28 3.21 -3.88 13.95
N TYR A 29 2.08 -3.49 13.38
CA TYR A 29 1.98 -3.11 11.98
C TYR A 29 0.82 -2.13 11.79
N PHE A 30 0.73 -1.54 10.60
CA PHE A 30 -0.34 -0.62 10.22
C PHE A 30 -1.11 -1.21 9.05
N LYS A 31 -2.43 -1.07 9.07
CA LYS A 31 -3.30 -1.36 7.93
C LYS A 31 -3.63 -0.06 7.20
N GLN A 32 -3.67 -0.14 5.88
CA GLN A 32 -4.02 0.98 5.00
C GLN A 32 -4.79 0.44 3.79
N TRP A 33 -5.48 1.34 3.10
CA TRP A 33 -6.19 1.02 1.88
C TRP A 33 -5.33 1.35 0.65
N GLY A 34 -5.34 0.44 -0.31
CA GLY A 34 -4.75 0.62 -1.63
C GLY A 34 -5.78 0.42 -2.72
N ARG A 35 -5.44 0.85 -3.92
CA ARG A 35 -6.22 0.68 -5.14
C ARG A 35 -5.37 0.00 -6.19
N LEU A 36 -5.93 -1.05 -6.78
CA LEU A 36 -5.39 -1.77 -7.92
C LEU A 36 -6.20 -1.38 -9.16
N SER A 37 -5.54 -0.96 -10.22
CA SER A 37 -6.13 -0.82 -11.55
C SER A 37 -5.48 -1.83 -12.50
N VAL A 38 -6.29 -2.66 -13.16
CA VAL A 38 -5.84 -3.60 -14.21
C VAL A 38 -6.66 -3.36 -15.46
N ASP A 39 -6.01 -2.85 -16.49
CA ASP A 39 -6.64 -2.54 -17.77
C ASP A 39 -7.94 -1.71 -17.61
N GLY A 40 -7.92 -0.74 -16.69
CA GLY A 40 -9.05 0.13 -16.37
C GLY A 40 -10.08 -0.45 -15.40
N ARG A 41 -9.93 -1.71 -14.95
CA ARG A 41 -10.75 -2.29 -13.87
C ARG A 41 -10.13 -1.96 -12.51
N VAL A 42 -10.93 -1.36 -11.64
CA VAL A 42 -10.47 -0.87 -10.33
C VAL A 42 -10.97 -1.77 -9.21
N SER A 43 -10.10 -2.09 -8.25
CA SER A 43 -10.44 -2.76 -7.00
C SER A 43 -9.69 -2.10 -5.84
N ASP A 44 -10.41 -1.73 -4.79
CA ASP A 44 -9.81 -1.27 -3.54
C ASP A 44 -9.54 -2.50 -2.65
N PHE A 45 -8.45 -2.44 -1.87
CA PHE A 45 -8.04 -3.55 -1.00
C PHE A 45 -7.33 -3.02 0.25
N GLU A 46 -7.44 -3.76 1.35
CA GLU A 46 -6.63 -3.51 2.55
C GLU A 46 -5.27 -4.20 2.41
N PHE A 47 -4.22 -3.51 2.81
CA PHE A 47 -2.88 -4.08 2.95
C PHE A 47 -2.26 -3.64 4.27
N SER A 48 -1.16 -4.28 4.65
CA SER A 48 -0.46 -3.97 5.89
C SER A 48 1.04 -3.77 5.69
N ASN A 49 1.61 -2.79 6.40
CA ASN A 49 3.03 -2.52 6.40
C ASN A 49 3.57 -2.28 7.82
N ASP A 50 4.88 -2.42 8.01
CA ASP A 50 5.50 -2.25 9.33
C ASP A 50 5.53 -0.75 9.76
N GLU A 51 5.49 0.17 8.79
CA GLU A 51 5.37 1.62 8.99
C GLU A 51 4.27 2.20 8.09
N PRO A 52 3.60 3.31 8.49
CA PRO A 52 2.67 4.03 7.63
C PRO A 52 3.33 4.50 6.34
N LEU A 53 2.67 4.23 5.21
CA LEU A 53 3.11 4.71 3.92
C LEU A 53 2.36 5.97 3.51
N PRO A 54 3.03 6.93 2.85
CA PRO A 54 2.36 8.10 2.30
C PRO A 54 1.39 7.69 1.17
N PRO A 55 0.28 8.44 0.99
CA PRO A 55 -0.63 8.22 -0.12
C PRO A 55 0.05 8.55 -1.46
N GLY A 56 -0.42 7.90 -2.52
CA GLY A 56 0.01 8.15 -3.89
C GLY A 56 0.48 6.91 -4.63
N PRO A 57 1.08 7.07 -5.83
CA PRO A 57 1.49 5.97 -6.68
C PRO A 57 2.47 5.04 -5.99
N ALA A 58 2.23 3.75 -6.12
CA ALA A 58 3.05 2.70 -5.52
C ALA A 58 3.31 1.58 -6.51
N THR A 59 4.22 0.68 -6.12
CA THR A 59 4.47 -0.57 -6.82
C THR A 59 4.48 -1.72 -5.81
N LEU A 60 4.32 -2.93 -6.32
CA LEU A 60 4.35 -4.13 -5.51
C LEU A 60 5.80 -4.51 -5.19
N ASP A 61 6.14 -4.65 -3.90
CA ASP A 61 7.44 -5.16 -3.47
C ASP A 61 7.58 -6.63 -3.92
N PRO A 62 8.72 -7.04 -4.52
CA PRO A 62 9.00 -8.44 -4.82
C PRO A 62 8.82 -9.39 -3.62
N LYS A 63 9.01 -8.90 -2.38
CA LYS A 63 8.74 -9.64 -1.14
C LYS A 63 7.27 -10.02 -0.93
N SER A 64 6.36 -9.50 -1.75
CA SER A 64 4.96 -9.91 -1.78
C SER A 64 4.77 -11.29 -2.39
N PHE A 65 5.77 -11.80 -3.12
CA PHE A 65 5.71 -13.07 -3.79
C PHE A 65 6.50 -14.15 -3.04
N GLY A 66 6.02 -15.39 -3.16
CA GLY A 66 6.72 -16.58 -2.71
C GLY A 66 6.54 -17.72 -3.72
N ILE A 67 7.29 -18.80 -3.53
CA ILE A 67 7.12 -20.04 -4.30
C ILE A 67 6.36 -21.04 -3.44
N VAL A 68 5.20 -21.48 -3.90
CA VAL A 68 4.39 -22.52 -3.26
C VAL A 68 4.19 -23.65 -4.27
N ASN A 69 4.63 -24.86 -3.91
CA ASN A 69 4.56 -26.05 -4.79
C ASN A 69 5.13 -25.80 -6.19
N GLY A 70 6.27 -25.10 -6.27
CA GLY A 70 6.95 -24.79 -7.53
C GLY A 70 6.29 -23.68 -8.36
N ARG A 71 5.28 -22.98 -7.84
CA ARG A 71 4.60 -21.87 -8.54
C ARG A 71 4.79 -20.55 -7.81
N LEU A 72 4.95 -19.48 -8.58
CA LEU A 72 4.93 -18.12 -8.05
C LEU A 72 3.52 -17.81 -7.55
N GLN A 73 3.41 -17.40 -6.29
CA GLN A 73 2.15 -17.03 -5.67
C GLN A 73 2.28 -15.67 -4.99
N LEU A 74 1.23 -14.86 -5.12
CA LEU A 74 1.10 -13.63 -4.36
C LEU A 74 0.68 -13.99 -2.92
N GLY A 75 1.54 -13.67 -1.96
CA GLY A 75 1.27 -13.79 -0.54
C GLY A 75 0.73 -12.49 0.05
N ARG A 76 1.33 -12.02 1.14
CA ARG A 76 1.00 -10.72 1.73
C ARG A 76 1.43 -9.60 0.80
N VAL A 77 0.47 -8.78 0.37
CA VAL A 77 0.76 -7.57 -0.43
C VAL A 77 1.59 -6.59 0.38
N LYS A 78 2.74 -6.21 -0.16
CA LYS A 78 3.60 -5.14 0.32
C LYS A 78 3.77 -4.12 -0.78
N LEU A 79 3.43 -2.87 -0.49
CA LEU A 79 3.58 -1.76 -1.43
C LEU A 79 4.82 -0.94 -1.10
N VAL A 80 5.49 -0.46 -2.14
CA VAL A 80 6.59 0.52 -2.04
C VAL A 80 6.15 1.78 -2.78
N PRO A 81 6.15 2.96 -2.14
CA PRO A 81 5.83 4.20 -2.81
C PRO A 81 6.79 4.45 -3.97
N LEU A 82 6.23 4.70 -5.16
CA LEU A 82 7.01 5.17 -6.30
C LEU A 82 7.27 6.65 -6.05
N ARG A 83 8.50 7.01 -5.67
CA ARG A 83 8.85 8.40 -5.34
C ARG A 83 8.33 9.37 -6.40
N ARG A 84 7.27 10.09 -6.06
CA ARG A 84 7.13 11.52 -6.33
C ARG A 84 6.78 12.19 -5.02
N ALA A 85 7.83 12.56 -4.28
CA ALA A 85 7.69 13.59 -3.27
C ALA A 85 7.31 14.89 -3.99
N ALA A 86 6.02 15.12 -4.18
CA ALA A 86 5.50 16.47 -4.32
C ALA A 86 5.05 16.88 -2.93
N ALA A 87 5.75 17.85 -2.37
CA ALA A 87 5.58 18.34 -1.02
C ALA A 87 4.11 18.63 -0.71
N VAL A 88 3.69 18.24 0.49
CA VAL A 88 2.51 18.77 1.16
C VAL A 88 2.63 20.30 1.13
N GLN A 89 1.79 20.97 0.34
CA GLN A 89 1.67 22.42 0.44
C GLN A 89 0.79 22.68 1.67
N PRO A 90 1.28 23.31 2.76
CA PRO A 90 0.43 23.64 3.88
C PRO A 90 -0.63 24.64 3.40
N SER A 91 -1.90 24.26 3.54
CA SER A 91 -3.03 25.15 3.33
C SER A 91 -2.99 26.23 4.40
N ALA A 92 -2.54 27.43 4.02
CA ALA A 92 -2.73 28.62 4.84
C ALA A 92 -4.24 28.93 4.90
N LYS A 93 -4.89 28.47 5.97
CA LYS A 93 -6.17 28.97 6.43
C LYS A 93 -5.95 29.67 7.78
N ALA A 94 -6.53 30.87 7.90
CA ALA A 94 -6.48 31.85 8.98
C ALA A 94 -5.27 32.83 8.87
N ALA A 95 -5.44 34.15 8.84
CA ALA A 95 -6.49 34.97 9.45
C ALA A 95 -7.01 36.07 8.50
N GLY A 96 -8.31 36.36 8.61
CA GLY A 96 -8.88 37.65 8.21
C GLY A 96 -8.81 38.66 9.34
#